data_AF-A0A7T5R3D4-F1
#
_entry.id   AF-A0A7T5R3D4-F1
#
_cell.length_a   1.000
_cell.length_b   1.000
_cell.length_c   1.000
_cell.angle_alpha   90.00
_cell.angle_beta   90.00
_cell.angle_gamma   90.00
#
_symmetry.space_group_name_H-M   'P 1'
#
loop_
_entity.id
_entity.type
_entity.pdbx_description
1 polymer ?
#
loop_
_entity_poly.entity_id
_entity_poly.type
_entity_poly.pdbx_seq_one_letter_code
_entity_poly.pdbx_strand_id
1 'polypeptide(L)'
;MARAYGSSASLLLKRESVYGQKPAGNFYKMPFTSCNLGSEQGLIDDPVLGFGRDPAQPLRDVINVDGDISVPVDPRYLGFWLTGLFGEPDTAAAKAEGYITFATNPSDGDTITINGTVFTFVDDSPSGNEIEIEATVMQTIDAAVTALNASVVTTVDDATYSRPSGTQKLKILHDTTGGAGNAFTLAASAASVSAPTLRGGGTQHTFKSGEESLPSYSLQVGMPQIPAFFLNTGVVVNTIGFDFQRSGAATATVNVIAQGETRFGSSQGGTPQQLTFNRTSQFQGEIRSGGEKIGNLTSGSVSYTNNLERIETIRDDGKIDGADPTIAALTGSITVRFADTTLIDLASSGTPIDLEFVYTLAPGLSLTVTAHEVYLPKPKPPVNGAGGIEASFDFRAAKNETAGCMVTVKLLNDLDGTQYA
;
A
#
# COMPACT_ATOMS: atom_id res chain seq x y z
N MET A 1 -14.37 39.22 11.67
CA MET A 1 -14.81 37.80 11.63
C MET A 1 -13.64 36.97 11.16
N ALA A 2 -13.22 35.96 11.93
CA ALA A 2 -12.19 35.03 11.49
C ALA A 2 -12.72 34.21 10.31
N ARG A 3 -11.86 33.93 9.32
CA ARG A 3 -12.17 33.09 8.16
C ARG A 3 -11.40 31.79 8.31
N ALA A 4 -12.06 30.66 8.07
CA ALA A 4 -11.39 29.38 8.02
C ALA A 4 -10.66 29.23 6.67
N TYR A 5 -9.44 28.71 6.72
CA TYR A 5 -8.64 28.35 5.54
C TYR A 5 -8.36 26.85 5.57
N GLY A 6 -8.47 26.18 4.42
CA GLY A 6 -8.18 24.74 4.29
C GLY A 6 -6.75 24.37 4.72
N SER A 7 -5.79 25.29 4.57
CA SER A 7 -4.41 25.11 5.05
C SER A 7 -4.28 24.96 6.57
N SER A 8 -5.29 25.39 7.33
CA SER A 8 -5.35 25.26 8.79
C SER A 8 -6.28 24.15 9.24
N ALA A 9 -6.95 23.46 8.31
CA ALA A 9 -7.82 22.34 8.65
C ALA A 9 -6.99 21.16 9.18
N SER A 10 -7.60 20.36 10.05
CA SER A 10 -6.98 19.18 10.64
C SER A 10 -7.88 17.97 10.50
N LEU A 11 -7.30 16.83 10.13
CA LEU A 11 -7.95 15.53 10.20
C LEU A 11 -7.32 14.73 11.33
N LEU A 12 -8.13 14.28 12.29
CA LEU A 12 -7.69 13.40 13.37
C LEU A 12 -8.42 12.06 13.27
N LEU A 13 -7.73 10.95 13.51
CA LEU A 13 -8.29 9.61 13.46
C LEU A 13 -7.94 8.84 14.74
N LYS A 14 -8.89 8.04 15.24
CA LYS A 14 -8.64 7.06 16.30
C LYS A 14 -9.59 5.87 16.18
N ARG A 15 -9.08 4.67 16.43
CA ARG A 15 -9.89 3.44 16.45
C ARG A 15 -10.91 3.46 17.59
N GLU A 16 -12.12 2.99 17.30
CA GLU A 16 -13.18 2.80 18.28
C GLU A 16 -13.08 1.42 18.92
N SER A 17 -13.30 1.34 20.23
CA SER A 17 -13.48 0.06 20.93
C SER A 17 -14.92 -0.47 20.84
N VAL A 18 -15.87 0.43 20.55
CA VAL A 18 -17.30 0.16 20.38
C VAL A 18 -17.80 1.06 19.26
N TYR A 19 -18.48 0.48 18.28
CA TYR A 19 -19.02 1.19 17.12
C TYR A 19 -19.84 2.42 17.52
N GLY A 20 -19.55 3.57 16.91
CA GLY A 20 -20.28 4.81 17.11
C GLY A 20 -19.93 5.57 18.39
N GLN A 21 -19.05 5.02 19.24
CA GLN A 21 -18.65 5.62 20.52
C GLN A 21 -17.27 6.27 20.40
N LYS A 22 -17.21 7.57 20.76
CA LYS A 22 -15.94 8.31 20.75
C LYS A 22 -14.90 7.65 21.66
N PRO A 23 -13.71 7.29 21.15
CA PRO A 23 -12.65 6.72 21.95
C PRO A 23 -11.99 7.79 22.84
N ALA A 24 -11.52 7.36 24.02
CA ALA A 24 -10.75 8.22 24.92
C ALA A 24 -9.29 8.35 24.47
N GLY A 25 -8.57 9.35 25.01
CA GLY A 25 -7.13 9.53 24.80
C GLY A 25 -6.76 10.29 23.52
N ASN A 26 -5.52 10.11 23.07
CA ASN A 26 -4.94 10.88 21.97
C ASN A 26 -5.27 10.28 20.62
N PHE A 27 -5.62 11.13 19.65
CA PHE A 27 -5.87 10.75 18.26
C PHE A 27 -4.59 10.90 17.43
N TYR A 28 -4.52 10.27 16.27
CA TYR A 28 -3.46 10.52 15.29
C TYR A 28 -3.85 11.66 14.36
N LYS A 29 -2.93 12.59 14.13
CA LYS A 29 -3.10 13.65 13.14
C LYS A 29 -2.77 13.10 11.75
N MET A 30 -3.78 12.94 10.92
CA MET A 30 -3.67 12.35 9.59
C MET A 30 -3.32 13.42 8.55
N PRO A 31 -2.33 13.17 7.67
CA PRO A 31 -2.12 14.00 6.49
C PRO A 31 -3.22 13.75 5.45
N PHE A 32 -3.72 14.80 4.81
CA PHE A 32 -4.75 14.73 3.79
C PHE A 32 -4.60 15.88 2.79
N THR A 33 -5.11 15.68 1.58
CA THR A 33 -5.13 16.67 0.49
C THR A 33 -6.52 17.30 0.37
N SER A 34 -7.56 16.49 0.52
CA SER A 34 -8.96 16.91 0.53
C SER A 34 -9.80 15.98 1.41
N CYS A 35 -10.92 16.49 1.91
CA CYS A 35 -11.89 15.75 2.71
C CYS A 35 -13.26 16.41 2.50
N ASN A 36 -14.26 15.64 2.09
CA ASN A 36 -15.66 16.08 2.04
C ASN A 36 -16.56 15.27 2.98
N LEU A 37 -16.00 14.51 3.91
CA LEU A 37 -16.75 13.82 4.96
C LEU A 37 -17.51 14.83 5.81
N GLY A 38 -18.83 14.67 5.89
CA GLY A 38 -19.68 15.47 6.76
C GLY A 38 -21.10 14.92 6.81
N SER A 39 -21.90 15.46 7.74
CA SER A 39 -23.32 15.12 7.82
C SER A 39 -24.19 15.94 6.87
N GLU A 40 -25.11 15.26 6.20
CA GLU A 40 -26.15 15.85 5.37
C GLU A 40 -27.52 15.35 5.82
N GLN A 41 -28.51 16.25 5.81
CA GLN A 41 -29.88 15.91 6.15
C GLN A 41 -30.84 16.71 5.29
N GLY A 42 -31.65 15.99 4.51
CA GLY A 42 -32.65 16.57 3.63
C GLY A 42 -33.82 17.20 4.38
N LEU A 43 -34.58 18.02 3.65
CA LEU A 43 -35.90 18.48 4.05
C LEU A 43 -36.93 17.83 3.12
N ILE A 44 -38.01 17.30 3.68
CA ILE A 44 -39.13 16.72 2.93
C ILE A 44 -40.38 17.58 3.11
N ASP A 45 -41.21 17.62 2.08
CA ASP A 45 -42.47 18.35 2.12
C ASP A 45 -43.41 17.71 3.15
N ASP A 46 -44.15 18.58 3.85
CA ASP A 46 -45.18 18.14 4.77
C ASP A 46 -46.43 17.70 3.96
N PRO A 47 -46.88 16.44 4.08
CA PRO A 47 -48.05 15.93 3.34
C PRO A 47 -49.39 16.47 3.87
N VAL A 48 -49.41 17.30 4.91
CA VAL A 48 -50.64 17.81 5.53
C VAL A 48 -51.42 18.71 4.57
N LEU A 49 -52.64 18.27 4.22
CA LEU A 49 -53.57 18.99 3.36
C LEU A 49 -54.60 19.78 4.19
N GLY A 50 -55.10 20.90 3.64
CA GLY A 50 -56.24 21.64 4.20
C GLY A 50 -55.92 23.00 4.86
N PHE A 51 -54.66 23.44 4.85
CA PHE A 51 -54.22 24.72 5.47
C PHE A 51 -54.02 25.88 4.49
N GLY A 52 -54.36 25.70 3.21
CA GLY A 52 -54.26 26.75 2.19
C GLY A 52 -53.40 26.34 1.00
N ARG A 53 -52.96 27.33 0.22
CA ARG A 53 -52.10 27.14 -0.97
C ARG A 53 -50.61 27.32 -0.68
N ASP A 54 -50.27 27.91 0.46
CA ASP A 54 -48.88 28.08 0.89
C ASP A 54 -48.38 26.78 1.53
N PRO A 55 -47.12 26.37 1.27
CA PRO A 55 -46.57 25.13 1.79
C PRO A 55 -46.39 25.20 3.32
N ALA A 56 -46.63 24.08 3.99
CA ALA A 56 -46.37 23.93 5.42
C ALA A 56 -44.86 23.80 5.72
N GLN A 57 -44.49 23.87 6.99
CA GLN A 57 -43.10 23.75 7.42
C GLN A 57 -42.54 22.37 7.04
N PRO A 58 -41.41 22.28 6.32
CA PRO A 58 -40.85 21.00 5.92
C PRO A 58 -40.37 20.18 7.12
N LEU A 59 -40.40 18.86 6.97
CA LEU A 59 -39.88 17.90 7.95
C LEU A 59 -38.41 17.59 7.66
N ARG A 60 -37.64 17.19 8.67
CA ARG A 60 -36.25 16.74 8.50
C ARG A 60 -36.23 15.26 8.14
N ASP A 61 -35.41 14.92 7.14
CA ASP A 61 -35.21 13.53 6.69
C ASP A 61 -34.19 12.78 7.56
N VAL A 62 -33.79 11.57 7.17
CA VAL A 62 -32.68 10.81 7.77
C VAL A 62 -31.33 11.51 7.59
N ILE A 63 -30.38 11.20 8.47
CA ILE A 63 -29.02 11.74 8.43
C ILE A 63 -28.12 10.78 7.67
N ASN A 64 -27.45 11.29 6.64
CA ASN A 64 -26.40 10.58 5.93
C ASN A 64 -25.04 11.20 6.26
N VAL A 65 -24.05 10.36 6.56
CA VAL A 65 -22.67 10.79 6.81
C VAL A 65 -21.73 9.91 6.02
N ASP A 66 -21.26 10.42 4.89
CA ASP A 66 -20.30 9.75 4.03
C ASP A 66 -19.40 10.76 3.32
N GLY A 67 -18.33 10.26 2.72
CA GLY A 67 -17.46 11.10 1.91
C GLY A 67 -16.14 10.42 1.54
N ASP A 68 -15.43 11.12 0.66
CA ASP A 68 -14.10 10.80 0.17
C ASP A 68 -13.03 11.64 0.86
N ILE A 69 -11.92 10.99 1.18
CA ILE A 69 -10.74 11.59 1.77
C ILE A 69 -9.56 11.25 0.87
N SER A 70 -8.93 12.27 0.28
CA SER A 70 -7.69 12.09 -0.47
C SER A 70 -6.52 12.17 0.48
N VAL A 71 -5.75 11.07 0.59
CA VAL A 71 -4.61 10.94 1.51
C VAL A 71 -3.33 10.65 0.73
N PRO A 72 -2.17 11.13 1.20
CA PRO A 72 -0.90 10.78 0.58
C PRO A 72 -0.54 9.31 0.82
N VAL A 73 0.07 8.67 -0.17
CA VAL A 73 0.66 7.33 -0.03
C VAL A 73 1.96 7.46 0.75
N ASP A 74 1.93 7.05 2.02
CA ASP A 74 3.03 7.15 2.98
C ASP A 74 3.22 5.80 3.71
N PRO A 75 4.46 5.38 4.01
CA PRO A 75 4.75 4.08 4.64
C PRO A 75 4.14 3.87 6.02
N ARG A 76 3.80 4.94 6.75
CA ARG A 76 3.34 4.88 8.14
C ARG A 76 1.86 5.16 8.25
N TYR A 77 1.35 6.21 7.61
CA TYR A 77 -0.05 6.61 7.71
C TYR A 77 -0.99 5.72 6.89
N LEU A 78 -0.52 5.10 5.80
CA LEU A 78 -1.36 4.27 4.96
C LEU A 78 -1.88 3.02 5.71
N GLY A 79 -1.09 2.50 6.66
CA GLY A 79 -1.49 1.34 7.45
C GLY A 79 -2.81 1.53 8.20
N PHE A 80 -3.13 2.72 8.72
CA PHE A 80 -4.42 3.00 9.36
C PHE A 80 -5.61 2.80 8.41
N TRP A 81 -5.47 3.28 7.16
CA TRP A 81 -6.53 3.16 6.16
C TRP A 81 -6.65 1.72 5.65
N LEU A 82 -5.53 1.01 5.51
CA LEU A 82 -5.52 -0.39 5.13
C LEU A 82 -6.15 -1.27 6.24
N THR A 83 -5.87 -0.99 7.51
CA THR A 83 -6.53 -1.68 8.62
C THR A 83 -8.03 -1.42 8.65
N GLY A 84 -8.44 -0.17 8.39
CA GLY A 84 -9.86 0.16 8.25
C GLY A 84 -10.58 -0.55 7.11
N LEU A 85 -9.86 -0.82 6.02
CA LEU A 85 -10.42 -1.40 4.81
C LEU A 85 -10.40 -2.94 4.81
N PHE A 86 -9.34 -3.56 5.34
CA PHE A 86 -9.13 -5.00 5.27
C PHE A 86 -9.19 -5.71 6.64
N GLY A 87 -9.28 -4.97 7.75
CA GLY A 87 -9.13 -5.53 9.09
C GLY A 87 -7.66 -5.63 9.54
N GLU A 88 -7.42 -6.40 10.60
CA GLU A 88 -6.09 -6.51 11.19
C GLU A 88 -5.07 -7.15 10.23
N PRO A 89 -3.86 -6.57 10.09
CA PRO A 89 -2.81 -7.19 9.32
C PRO A 89 -2.17 -8.36 10.07
N ASP A 90 -1.83 -9.43 9.34
CA ASP A 90 -0.82 -10.38 9.79
C ASP A 90 0.56 -9.71 9.74
N THR A 91 1.17 -9.54 10.91
CA THR A 91 2.35 -8.71 11.10
C THR A 91 3.55 -9.56 11.48
N ALA A 92 4.61 -9.51 10.67
CA ALA A 92 5.83 -10.26 10.90
C ALA A 92 7.08 -9.41 10.65
N ALA A 93 8.13 -9.64 11.44
CA ALA A 93 9.41 -8.99 11.24
C ALA A 93 10.10 -9.54 9.97
N ALA A 94 10.51 -8.64 9.07
CA ALA A 94 11.19 -8.96 7.82
C ALA A 94 12.71 -8.81 7.96
N LYS A 95 13.46 -9.70 7.32
CA LYS A 95 14.93 -9.65 7.25
C LYS A 95 15.37 -8.73 6.12
N ALA A 96 16.49 -8.04 6.30
CA ALA A 96 17.10 -7.27 5.21
C ALA A 96 17.76 -8.22 4.20
N GLU A 97 17.60 -7.93 2.92
CA GLU A 97 18.20 -8.67 1.83
C GLU A 97 18.90 -7.77 0.81
N GLY A 98 19.80 -8.37 0.05
CA GLY A 98 20.52 -7.73 -1.02
C GLY A 98 21.14 -8.76 -1.96
N TYR A 99 21.55 -8.29 -3.11
CA TYR A 99 22.12 -9.12 -4.16
C TYR A 99 23.43 -8.52 -4.69
N ILE A 100 24.36 -9.38 -5.06
CA ILE A 100 25.49 -9.06 -5.94
C ILE A 100 25.26 -9.84 -7.24
N THR A 101 25.13 -9.11 -8.36
CA THR A 101 24.88 -9.69 -9.68
C THR A 101 26.15 -9.66 -10.51
N PHE A 102 26.54 -10.83 -11.00
CA PHE A 102 27.73 -11.02 -11.84
C PHE A 102 27.27 -11.14 -13.29
N ALA A 103 27.75 -10.25 -14.17
CA ALA A 103 27.45 -10.31 -15.61
C ALA A 103 28.41 -11.25 -16.36
N THR A 104 29.62 -11.39 -15.83
CA THR A 104 30.70 -12.25 -16.32
C THR A 104 31.43 -12.84 -15.13
N ASN A 105 32.33 -13.80 -15.37
CA ASN A 105 33.16 -14.34 -14.29
C ASN A 105 34.10 -13.24 -13.77
N PRO A 106 34.35 -13.17 -12.45
CA PRO A 106 35.42 -12.33 -11.91
C PRO A 106 36.77 -12.73 -12.50
N SER A 107 37.69 -11.76 -12.58
CA SER A 107 39.10 -12.00 -12.87
C SER A 107 39.88 -12.20 -11.57
N ASP A 108 41.06 -12.80 -11.67
CA ASP A 108 41.98 -12.87 -10.54
C ASP A 108 42.25 -11.47 -9.96
N GLY A 109 42.17 -11.34 -8.64
CA GLY A 109 42.30 -10.07 -7.91
C GLY A 109 41.04 -9.21 -7.84
N ASP A 110 39.94 -9.58 -8.50
CA ASP A 110 38.65 -8.93 -8.27
C ASP A 110 38.16 -9.19 -6.85
N THR A 111 37.31 -8.31 -6.33
CA THR A 111 36.87 -8.37 -4.93
C THR A 111 35.38 -8.18 -4.77
N ILE A 112 34.84 -8.81 -3.73
CA ILE A 112 33.58 -8.43 -3.10
C ILE A 112 33.86 -8.01 -1.66
N THR A 113 33.12 -7.03 -1.15
CA THR A 113 33.22 -6.58 0.24
C THR A 113 31.89 -6.81 0.92
N ILE A 114 31.93 -7.58 2.00
CA ILE A 114 30.79 -7.99 2.80
C ILE A 114 30.93 -7.37 4.18
N ASN A 115 30.08 -6.39 4.47
CA ASN A 115 30.05 -5.66 5.74
C ASN A 115 31.44 -5.15 6.19
N GLY A 116 32.21 -4.61 5.25
CA GLY A 116 33.57 -4.11 5.46
C GLY A 116 34.69 -5.14 5.31
N THR A 117 34.38 -6.44 5.23
CA THR A 117 35.37 -7.51 5.02
C THR A 117 35.55 -7.79 3.54
N VAL A 118 36.78 -7.68 3.04
CA VAL A 118 37.11 -7.93 1.63
C VAL A 118 37.38 -9.42 1.41
N PHE A 119 36.77 -9.97 0.35
CA PHE A 119 37.09 -11.27 -0.22
C PHE A 119 37.63 -11.10 -1.63
N THR A 120 38.73 -11.78 -1.93
CA THR A 120 39.40 -11.70 -3.23
C THR A 120 39.13 -12.96 -4.04
N PHE A 121 38.82 -12.81 -5.32
CA PHE A 121 38.71 -13.92 -6.25
C PHE A 121 40.10 -14.33 -6.75
N VAL A 122 40.41 -15.62 -6.73
CA VAL A 122 41.71 -16.18 -7.12
C VAL A 122 41.55 -17.32 -8.13
N ASP A 123 42.53 -17.48 -9.02
CA ASP A 123 42.58 -18.57 -10.00
C ASP A 123 43.41 -19.79 -9.52
N ASP A 124 43.76 -19.81 -8.23
CA ASP A 124 44.45 -20.91 -7.54
C ASP A 124 43.68 -21.43 -6.31
N SER A 125 44.32 -22.28 -5.51
CA SER A 125 43.72 -22.85 -4.30
C SER A 125 43.50 -21.77 -3.22
N PRO A 126 42.24 -21.46 -2.85
CA PRO A 126 41.94 -20.33 -1.98
C PRO A 126 42.42 -20.54 -0.54
N SER A 127 42.81 -19.45 0.12
CA SER A 127 43.20 -19.39 1.52
C SER A 127 42.57 -18.19 2.24
N GLY A 128 42.09 -18.38 3.47
CA GLY A 128 41.49 -17.28 4.26
C GLY A 128 40.26 -16.66 3.58
N ASN A 129 40.31 -15.35 3.30
CA ASN A 129 39.22 -14.61 2.66
C ASN A 129 39.38 -14.60 1.12
N GLU A 130 39.62 -15.76 0.55
CA GLU A 130 39.74 -15.95 -0.90
C GLU A 130 38.61 -16.84 -1.40
N ILE A 131 38.20 -16.61 -2.65
CA ILE A 131 37.15 -17.36 -3.33
C ILE A 131 37.72 -17.88 -4.64
N GLU A 132 37.68 -19.19 -4.84
CA GLU A 132 38.14 -19.82 -6.07
C GLU A 132 37.26 -19.42 -7.26
N ILE A 133 37.90 -19.04 -8.37
CA ILE A 133 37.26 -18.79 -9.65
C ILE A 133 37.07 -20.12 -10.38
N GLU A 134 35.82 -20.43 -10.71
CA GLU A 134 35.46 -21.66 -11.38
C GLU A 134 35.21 -21.47 -12.87
N ALA A 135 34.99 -22.56 -13.60
CA ALA A 135 34.77 -22.53 -15.05
C ALA A 135 33.56 -21.69 -15.50
N THR A 136 32.56 -21.52 -14.63
CA THR A 136 31.34 -20.73 -14.94
C THR A 136 30.99 -19.78 -13.81
N VAL A 137 30.35 -18.66 -14.14
CA VAL A 137 29.87 -17.66 -13.17
C VAL A 137 29.05 -18.30 -12.05
N MET A 138 28.17 -19.25 -12.37
CA MET A 138 27.32 -19.91 -11.38
C MET A 138 28.13 -20.76 -10.40
N GLN A 139 29.14 -21.49 -10.90
CA GLN A 139 30.04 -22.27 -10.04
C GLN A 139 30.90 -21.36 -9.15
N THR A 140 31.39 -20.23 -9.69
CA THR A 140 32.15 -19.25 -8.90
C THR A 140 31.28 -18.65 -7.79
N ILE A 141 29.98 -18.39 -8.07
CA ILE A 141 29.04 -17.95 -7.03
C ILE A 141 28.77 -19.07 -6.02
N ASP A 142 28.69 -20.34 -6.42
CA ASP A 142 28.54 -21.47 -5.47
C ASP A 142 29.78 -21.61 -4.56
N ALA A 143 30.98 -21.41 -5.10
CA ALA A 143 32.22 -21.32 -4.33
C ALA A 143 32.17 -20.14 -3.34
N ALA A 144 31.72 -18.96 -3.79
CA ALA A 144 31.52 -17.80 -2.92
C ALA A 144 30.51 -18.07 -1.80
N VAL A 145 29.37 -18.70 -2.10
CA VAL A 145 28.37 -19.11 -1.10
C VAL A 145 28.99 -20.04 -0.06
N THR A 146 29.81 -21.00 -0.50
CA THR A 146 30.47 -21.94 0.40
C THR A 146 31.49 -21.23 1.31
N ALA A 147 32.35 -20.39 0.74
CA ALA A 147 33.35 -19.63 1.48
C ALA A 147 32.72 -18.66 2.49
N LEU A 148 31.68 -17.93 2.09
CA LEU A 148 31.03 -16.93 2.95
C LEU A 148 30.26 -17.58 4.10
N ASN A 149 29.50 -18.65 3.87
CA ASN A 149 28.81 -19.37 4.94
C ASN A 149 29.76 -20.18 5.86
N ALA A 150 30.98 -20.47 5.42
CA ALA A 150 32.01 -21.09 6.25
C ALA A 150 32.87 -20.05 7.01
N SER A 151 32.69 -18.76 6.72
CA SER A 151 33.49 -17.70 7.32
C SER A 151 33.21 -17.58 8.81
N VAL A 152 34.27 -17.48 9.61
CA VAL A 152 34.19 -17.22 11.06
C VAL A 152 34.31 -15.73 11.40
N VAL A 153 34.35 -14.85 10.39
CA VAL A 153 34.43 -13.40 10.58
C VAL A 153 33.07 -12.93 11.07
N THR A 154 32.99 -12.37 12.27
CA THR A 154 31.73 -12.03 12.93
C THR A 154 30.83 -11.08 12.12
N THR A 155 31.43 -10.19 11.32
CA THR A 155 30.65 -9.27 10.46
C THR A 155 30.06 -9.93 9.21
N VAL A 156 30.58 -11.10 8.82
CA VAL A 156 30.15 -11.90 7.65
C VAL A 156 29.15 -12.97 8.10
N ASP A 157 29.35 -13.57 9.28
CA ASP A 157 28.47 -14.57 9.90
C ASP A 157 27.10 -14.00 10.34
N ASP A 158 26.91 -12.68 10.31
CA ASP A 158 25.62 -12.03 10.57
C ASP A 158 24.57 -12.25 9.45
N ALA A 159 24.94 -12.92 8.35
CA ALA A 159 24.08 -13.15 7.20
C ALA A 159 24.24 -14.56 6.60
N THR A 160 23.14 -15.08 6.08
CA THR A 160 23.11 -16.30 5.27
C THR A 160 23.30 -15.96 3.79
N TYR A 161 24.19 -16.68 3.13
CA TYR A 161 24.50 -16.51 1.70
C TYR A 161 23.90 -17.65 0.87
N SER A 162 23.33 -17.33 -0.29
CA SER A 162 22.76 -18.34 -1.18
C SER A 162 22.78 -17.88 -2.64
N ARG A 163 22.60 -18.80 -3.58
CA ARG A 163 22.36 -18.49 -4.99
C ARG A 163 20.93 -18.87 -5.37
N PRO A 164 20.06 -17.92 -5.74
CA PRO A 164 18.74 -18.26 -6.29
C PRO A 164 18.89 -19.09 -7.56
N SER A 165 18.07 -20.14 -7.70
CA SER A 165 18.19 -21.13 -8.77
C SER A 165 18.15 -20.48 -10.17
N GLY A 166 19.09 -20.89 -11.04
CA GLY A 166 19.17 -20.38 -12.41
C GLY A 166 19.63 -18.92 -12.54
N THR A 167 20.02 -18.25 -11.44
CA THR A 167 20.46 -16.86 -11.47
C THR A 167 21.97 -16.71 -11.30
N GLN A 168 22.53 -15.64 -11.86
CA GLN A 168 23.91 -15.20 -11.63
C GLN A 168 23.98 -14.18 -10.48
N LYS A 169 23.26 -14.47 -9.38
CA LYS A 169 23.13 -13.59 -8.23
C LYS A 169 23.57 -14.29 -6.97
N LEU A 170 24.48 -13.68 -6.22
CA LEU A 170 24.71 -13.99 -4.82
C LEU A 170 23.64 -13.24 -4.00
N LYS A 171 22.76 -13.97 -3.32
CA LYS A 171 21.79 -13.44 -2.37
C LYS A 171 22.41 -13.41 -0.97
N ILE A 172 22.29 -12.27 -0.31
CA ILE A 172 22.69 -12.03 1.07
C ILE A 172 21.42 -11.74 1.86
N LEU A 173 21.14 -12.55 2.89
CA LEU A 173 20.00 -12.40 3.77
C LEU A 173 20.51 -12.24 5.21
N HIS A 174 20.25 -11.09 5.82
CA HIS A 174 20.66 -10.85 7.20
C HIS A 174 19.94 -11.79 8.17
N ASP A 175 20.63 -12.31 9.17
CA ASP A 175 20.06 -13.35 10.04
C ASP A 175 19.13 -12.80 11.12
N THR A 176 19.36 -11.55 11.53
CA THR A 176 18.47 -10.82 12.44
C THR A 176 17.31 -10.18 11.66
N THR A 177 16.08 -10.42 12.12
CA THR A 177 14.86 -9.77 11.60
C THR A 177 14.78 -8.30 12.02
N GLY A 178 13.95 -7.51 11.32
CA GLY A 178 13.76 -6.10 11.59
C GLY A 178 14.79 -5.19 10.90
N GLY A 179 14.85 -3.94 11.34
CA GLY A 179 15.62 -2.89 10.65
C GLY A 179 17.14 -2.97 10.80
N ALA A 180 17.68 -3.83 11.68
CA ALA A 180 19.11 -3.89 12.00
C ALA A 180 19.97 -4.21 10.77
N GLY A 181 19.53 -5.17 9.95
CA GLY A 181 20.26 -5.59 8.75
C GLY A 181 20.39 -4.51 7.67
N ASN A 182 19.61 -3.42 7.72
CA ASN A 182 19.69 -2.35 6.72
C ASN A 182 21.01 -1.55 6.78
N ALA A 183 21.80 -1.71 7.83
CA ALA A 183 23.14 -1.13 7.96
C ALA A 183 24.25 -2.00 7.34
N PHE A 184 23.96 -3.26 6.99
CA PHE A 184 24.93 -4.21 6.45
C PHE A 184 25.35 -3.79 5.05
N THR A 185 26.65 -3.56 4.85
CA THR A 185 27.19 -2.96 3.62
C THR A 185 27.59 -3.99 2.57
N LEU A 186 27.45 -3.64 1.29
CA LEU A 186 27.88 -4.45 0.14
C LEU A 186 28.70 -3.60 -0.84
N ALA A 187 29.80 -4.13 -1.34
CA ALA A 187 30.52 -3.58 -2.49
C ALA A 187 31.13 -4.70 -3.35
N ALA A 188 31.45 -4.39 -4.61
CA ALA A 188 32.16 -5.30 -5.51
C ALA A 188 32.99 -4.51 -6.54
N SER A 189 34.13 -5.03 -6.98
CA SER A 189 34.99 -4.40 -8.00
C SER A 189 34.54 -4.68 -9.43
N ALA A 190 34.05 -5.90 -9.69
CA ALA A 190 33.65 -6.37 -11.02
C ALA A 190 32.24 -7.02 -11.04
N ALA A 191 31.38 -6.60 -10.12
CA ALA A 191 29.98 -7.01 -10.07
C ALA A 191 29.07 -5.85 -9.66
N SER A 192 27.77 -5.97 -9.92
CA SER A 192 26.79 -4.94 -9.56
C SER A 192 26.07 -5.30 -8.26
N VAL A 193 26.24 -4.48 -7.23
CA VAL A 193 25.47 -4.60 -5.98
C VAL A 193 24.07 -4.00 -6.16
N SER A 194 23.07 -4.65 -5.60
CA SER A 194 21.67 -4.16 -5.62
C SER A 194 21.50 -2.80 -4.95
N ALA A 195 22.29 -2.54 -3.89
CA ALA A 195 22.43 -1.26 -3.21
C ALA A 195 23.71 -1.30 -2.35
N PRO A 196 24.22 -0.13 -1.88
CA PRO A 196 25.37 -0.08 -0.97
C PRO A 196 25.13 -0.75 0.39
N THR A 197 23.87 -0.92 0.78
CA THR A 197 23.46 -1.67 1.99
C THR A 197 22.29 -2.59 1.68
N LEU A 198 22.09 -3.62 2.50
CA LEU A 198 20.89 -4.46 2.44
C LEU A 198 19.63 -3.62 2.69
N ARG A 199 18.49 -4.10 2.18
CA ARG A 199 17.21 -3.39 2.24
C ARG A 199 16.07 -4.35 2.58
N GLY A 200 14.94 -3.80 3.01
CA GLY A 200 13.74 -4.59 3.30
C GLY A 200 13.68 -5.13 4.73
N GLY A 201 14.69 -4.85 5.56
CA GLY A 201 14.62 -5.13 7.00
C GLY A 201 13.62 -4.18 7.65
N GLY A 202 12.64 -4.72 8.38
CA GLY A 202 11.57 -3.93 8.97
C GLY A 202 10.43 -4.81 9.44
N THR A 203 9.21 -4.32 9.35
CA THR A 203 8.00 -5.05 9.69
C THR A 203 7.09 -5.13 8.48
N GLN A 204 6.70 -6.34 8.11
CA GLN A 204 5.75 -6.58 7.03
C GLN A 204 4.35 -6.78 7.60
N HIS A 205 3.44 -5.89 7.22
CA HIS A 205 2.01 -6.00 7.49
C HIS A 205 1.32 -6.56 6.25
N THR A 206 0.67 -7.71 6.40
CA THR A 206 -0.02 -8.41 5.31
C THR A 206 -1.53 -8.38 5.54
N PHE A 207 -2.24 -7.69 4.67
CA PHE A 207 -3.70 -7.60 4.65
C PHE A 207 -4.25 -8.51 3.56
N LYS A 208 -5.42 -9.11 3.79
CA LYS A 208 -6.13 -9.95 2.81
C LYS A 208 -7.57 -9.46 2.67
N SER A 209 -8.11 -9.56 1.46
CA SER A 209 -9.55 -9.34 1.25
C SER A 209 -10.39 -10.47 1.82
N GLY A 210 -11.62 -10.14 2.22
CA GLY A 210 -12.65 -11.11 2.58
C GLY A 210 -12.89 -11.25 4.08
N GLU A 211 -12.35 -10.35 4.90
CA GLU A 211 -12.72 -10.26 6.31
C GLU A 211 -14.18 -9.83 6.46
N GLU A 212 -14.89 -10.47 7.38
CA GLU A 212 -16.32 -10.22 7.64
C GLU A 212 -16.55 -9.07 8.63
N SER A 213 -15.53 -8.74 9.44
CA SER A 213 -15.62 -7.68 10.45
C SER A 213 -14.54 -6.64 10.21
N LEU A 214 -14.97 -5.42 9.94
CA LEU A 214 -14.10 -4.27 9.73
C LEU A 214 -14.08 -3.38 10.98
N PRO A 215 -12.92 -2.81 11.33
CA PRO A 215 -12.84 -1.91 12.46
C PRO A 215 -13.53 -0.57 12.16
N SER A 216 -14.06 0.05 13.21
CA SER A 216 -14.61 1.39 13.16
C SER A 216 -13.66 2.42 13.75
N TYR A 217 -13.75 3.64 13.25
CA TYR A 217 -12.93 4.78 13.66
C TYR A 217 -13.80 5.98 14.00
N SER A 218 -13.24 6.83 14.85
CA SER A 218 -13.69 8.20 15.06
C SER A 218 -12.78 9.15 14.29
N LEU A 219 -13.36 9.97 13.42
CA LEU A 219 -12.67 10.94 12.57
C LEU A 219 -13.11 12.35 12.92
N GLN A 220 -12.16 13.24 13.23
CA GLN A 220 -12.45 14.64 13.47
C GLN A 220 -11.92 15.52 12.34
N VAL A 221 -12.82 16.28 11.72
CA VAL A 221 -12.51 17.38 10.82
C VAL A 221 -12.57 18.68 11.62
N GLY A 222 -11.41 19.29 11.85
CA GLY A 222 -11.26 20.50 12.65
C GLY A 222 -10.98 21.73 11.82
N MET A 223 -11.62 22.85 12.15
CA MET A 223 -11.33 24.18 11.59
C MET A 223 -10.88 25.14 12.71
N PRO A 224 -9.63 25.11 13.18
CA PRO A 224 -9.22 25.82 14.41
C PRO A 224 -9.47 27.34 14.40
N GLN A 225 -9.46 27.97 13.22
CA GLN A 225 -9.71 29.41 13.06
C GLN A 225 -11.17 29.81 13.31
N ILE A 226 -12.10 28.87 13.21
CA ILE A 226 -13.50 29.02 13.59
C ILE A 226 -13.83 27.81 14.45
N PRO A 227 -13.88 27.90 15.79
CA PRO A 227 -13.92 26.77 16.72
C PRO A 227 -15.09 25.80 16.43
N ALA A 228 -14.86 24.93 15.45
CA ALA A 228 -15.81 24.03 14.82
C ALA A 228 -15.02 22.77 14.51
N PHE A 229 -15.33 21.75 15.29
CA PHE A 229 -14.68 20.46 15.24
C PHE A 229 -15.78 19.43 15.06
N PHE A 230 -15.88 18.89 13.85
CA PHE A 230 -16.87 17.92 13.45
C PHE A 230 -16.31 16.53 13.72
N LEU A 231 -16.85 15.84 14.72
CA LEU A 231 -16.47 14.48 15.07
C LEU A 231 -17.47 13.51 14.45
N ASN A 232 -16.99 12.70 13.52
CA ASN A 232 -17.69 11.59 12.91
C ASN A 232 -17.35 10.31 13.68
N THR A 233 -18.35 9.60 14.19
CA THR A 233 -18.18 8.33 14.92
C THR A 233 -18.77 7.17 14.13
N GLY A 234 -18.31 5.95 14.40
CA GLY A 234 -18.74 4.76 13.67
C GLY A 234 -18.30 4.78 12.22
N VAL A 235 -17.11 5.34 11.93
CA VAL A 235 -16.60 5.42 10.56
C VAL A 235 -16.03 4.09 10.12
N VAL A 236 -16.56 3.53 9.04
CA VAL A 236 -16.09 2.31 8.38
C VAL A 236 -15.56 2.67 6.99
N VAL A 237 -14.45 2.05 6.59
CA VAL A 237 -13.82 2.32 5.29
C VAL A 237 -14.44 1.41 4.23
N ASN A 238 -14.97 2.02 3.17
CA ASN A 238 -15.65 1.32 2.09
C ASN A 238 -14.72 1.03 0.91
N THR A 239 -14.00 2.05 0.43
CA THR A 239 -13.21 1.95 -0.80
C THR A 239 -11.85 2.60 -0.62
N ILE A 240 -10.83 2.03 -1.24
CA ILE A 240 -9.57 2.73 -1.51
C ILE A 240 -9.20 2.60 -2.98
N GLY A 241 -8.85 3.73 -3.60
CA GLY A 241 -8.33 3.80 -4.96
C GLY A 241 -6.89 4.32 -4.99
N PHE A 242 -6.06 3.73 -5.83
CA PHE A 242 -4.70 4.19 -6.14
C PHE A 242 -4.56 4.48 -7.63
N ASP A 243 -3.97 5.63 -7.94
CA ASP A 243 -3.64 6.02 -9.31
C ASP A 243 -2.13 6.00 -9.54
N PHE A 244 -1.72 5.42 -10.66
CA PHE A 244 -0.34 5.29 -11.10
C PHE A 244 -0.16 6.14 -12.35
N GLN A 245 0.62 7.22 -12.23
CA GLN A 245 0.98 8.07 -13.37
C GLN A 245 2.47 8.40 -13.37
N ARG A 246 2.99 8.83 -14.51
CA ARG A 246 4.42 9.18 -14.69
C ARG A 246 4.92 10.33 -13.81
N SER A 247 4.03 11.11 -13.21
CA SER A 247 4.38 12.31 -12.44
C SER A 247 3.29 12.67 -11.46
N GLY A 248 3.66 13.17 -10.29
CA GLY A 248 2.71 13.61 -9.27
C GLY A 248 3.10 13.08 -7.89
N ALA A 249 2.48 13.64 -6.85
CA ALA A 249 2.55 13.04 -5.53
C ALA A 249 1.60 11.83 -5.50
N ALA A 250 2.05 10.71 -4.96
CA ALA A 250 1.21 9.53 -4.85
C ALA A 250 0.11 9.79 -3.81
N THR A 251 -1.14 9.61 -4.23
CA THR A 251 -2.33 9.81 -3.42
C THR A 251 -3.24 8.60 -3.53
N ALA A 252 -3.90 8.27 -2.42
CA ALA A 252 -4.99 7.32 -2.39
C ALA A 252 -6.30 8.07 -2.09
N THR A 253 -7.40 7.64 -2.70
CA THR A 253 -8.73 8.17 -2.41
C THR A 253 -9.47 7.14 -1.59
N VAL A 254 -9.87 7.52 -0.38
CA VAL A 254 -10.54 6.66 0.59
C VAL A 254 -12.00 7.10 0.73
N ASN A 255 -12.94 6.22 0.42
CA ASN A 255 -14.36 6.44 0.71
C ASN A 255 -14.70 5.86 2.07
N VAL A 256 -15.43 6.62 2.89
CA VAL A 256 -15.85 6.22 4.23
C VAL A 256 -17.34 6.50 4.46
N ILE A 257 -17.95 5.70 5.32
CA ILE A 257 -19.33 5.86 5.79
C ILE A 257 -19.29 5.92 7.32
N ALA A 258 -19.96 6.90 7.91
CA ALA A 258 -20.02 7.10 9.35
C ALA A 258 -21.45 6.95 9.90
N GLN A 259 -21.55 6.58 11.17
CA GLN A 259 -22.85 6.49 11.84
C GLN A 259 -23.49 7.86 12.05
N GLY A 260 -22.68 8.85 12.41
CA GLY A 260 -23.16 10.18 12.72
C GLY A 260 -22.05 11.19 12.95
N GLU A 261 -22.43 12.46 12.93
CA GLU A 261 -21.54 13.59 13.18
C GLU A 261 -22.01 14.38 14.40
N THR A 262 -21.08 14.89 15.19
CA THR A 262 -21.35 15.86 16.25
C THR A 262 -20.34 16.99 16.22
N ARG A 263 -20.84 18.22 16.22
CA ARG A 263 -20.00 19.43 16.23
C ARG A 263 -19.66 19.84 17.66
N PHE A 264 -18.38 20.13 17.89
CA PHE A 264 -17.84 20.67 19.14
C PHE A 264 -17.20 22.05 18.95
N GLY A 265 -17.16 22.83 20.03
CA GLY A 265 -16.43 24.11 20.10
C GLY A 265 -14.93 23.95 20.36
N SER A 266 -14.47 22.75 20.72
CA SER A 266 -13.07 22.43 20.97
C SER A 266 -12.71 21.06 20.39
N SER A 267 -11.44 20.88 20.06
CA SER A 267 -10.96 19.58 19.58
C SER A 267 -11.26 18.48 20.59
N GLN A 268 -11.58 17.29 20.07
CA GLN A 268 -11.89 16.10 20.87
C GLN A 268 -10.72 15.10 20.84
N GLY A 269 -9.63 15.43 20.15
CA GLY A 269 -8.54 14.51 19.84
C GLY A 269 -7.43 14.40 20.88
N GLY A 270 -7.62 14.97 22.08
CA GLY A 270 -6.61 15.02 23.13
C GLY A 270 -5.37 15.81 22.69
N THR A 271 -4.18 15.26 22.93
CA THR A 271 -2.90 15.74 22.39
C THR A 271 -2.55 14.89 21.18
N PRO A 272 -2.82 15.35 19.93
CA PRO A 272 -2.71 14.48 18.78
C PRO A 272 -1.28 13.97 18.56
N GLN A 273 -1.16 12.67 18.31
CA GLN A 273 0.09 12.03 17.95
C GLN A 273 0.38 12.25 16.47
N GLN A 274 1.66 12.31 16.12
CA GLN A 274 2.12 12.49 14.76
C GLN A 274 3.24 11.50 14.47
N LEU A 275 3.11 10.78 13.36
CA LEU A 275 4.17 9.95 12.80
C LEU A 275 5.01 10.77 11.82
N THR A 276 6.27 10.36 11.64
CA THR A 276 7.14 10.95 10.63
C THR A 276 6.53 10.77 9.25
N PHE A 277 6.33 11.88 8.53
CA PHE A 277 5.71 11.89 7.21
C PHE A 277 6.76 11.82 6.10
N ASN A 278 6.54 10.93 5.14
CA ASN A 278 7.35 10.73 3.95
C ASN A 278 6.46 10.86 2.70
N ARG A 279 6.87 11.73 1.77
CA ARG A 279 6.17 11.88 0.48
C ARG A 279 6.70 10.86 -0.52
N THR A 280 5.79 10.07 -1.08
CA THR A 280 6.08 9.16 -2.19
C THR A 280 5.75 9.82 -3.53
N SER A 281 6.60 9.62 -4.54
CA SER A 281 6.35 10.07 -5.91
C SER A 281 5.61 9.00 -6.70
N GLN A 282 4.65 9.38 -7.56
CA GLN A 282 3.91 8.41 -8.40
C GLN A 282 4.82 7.63 -9.35
N PHE A 283 5.96 8.21 -9.78
CA PHE A 283 6.94 7.52 -10.63
C PHE A 283 7.56 6.28 -9.97
N GLN A 284 7.46 6.14 -8.65
CA GLN A 284 7.94 4.96 -7.92
C GLN A 284 6.96 3.78 -7.97
N GLY A 285 5.85 3.95 -8.69
CA GLY A 285 4.85 2.94 -8.98
C GLY A 285 5.27 2.03 -10.13
N GLU A 286 4.99 0.74 -10.00
CA GLU A 286 5.27 -0.28 -11.01
C GLU A 286 4.13 -1.30 -11.04
N ILE A 287 3.81 -1.81 -12.24
CA ILE A 287 2.85 -2.91 -12.40
C ILE A 287 3.57 -4.12 -12.98
N ARG A 288 3.35 -5.29 -12.38
CA ARG A 288 3.91 -6.57 -12.81
C ARG A 288 2.83 -7.60 -13.11
N SER A 289 3.18 -8.57 -13.93
CA SER A 289 2.43 -9.81 -14.14
C SER A 289 3.43 -10.97 -14.25
N GLY A 290 3.16 -12.09 -13.58
CA GLY A 290 4.11 -13.21 -13.48
C GLY A 290 5.43 -12.84 -12.81
N GLY A 291 5.44 -11.76 -12.00
CA GLY A 291 6.65 -11.20 -11.38
C GLY A 291 7.52 -10.33 -12.31
N GLU A 292 7.16 -10.17 -13.58
CA GLU A 292 7.87 -9.32 -14.53
C GLU A 292 7.17 -7.99 -14.76
N LYS A 293 7.93 -6.92 -15.01
CA LYS A 293 7.36 -5.58 -15.25
C LYS A 293 6.54 -5.58 -16.53
N ILE A 294 5.34 -5.00 -16.50
CA ILE A 294 4.60 -4.70 -17.71
C ILE A 294 5.32 -3.57 -18.46
N GLY A 295 5.76 -3.85 -19.68
CA GLY A 295 6.44 -2.88 -20.53
C GLY A 295 5.53 -1.74 -20.99
N ASN A 296 6.10 -0.56 -21.22
CA ASN A 296 5.41 0.60 -21.83
C ASN A 296 4.12 1.06 -21.13
N LEU A 297 4.03 0.85 -19.82
CA LEU A 297 2.95 1.36 -18.97
C LEU A 297 2.93 2.90 -18.98
N THR A 298 1.79 3.49 -19.34
CA THR A 298 1.58 4.95 -19.38
C THR A 298 0.82 5.44 -18.16
N SER A 299 -0.19 4.67 -17.74
CA SER A 299 -0.95 4.89 -16.52
C SER A 299 -1.61 3.59 -16.05
N GLY A 300 -1.95 3.54 -14.77
CA GLY A 300 -2.81 2.50 -14.23
C GLY A 300 -3.63 3.03 -13.07
N SER A 301 -4.71 2.34 -12.74
CA SER A 301 -5.47 2.56 -11.52
C SER A 301 -5.93 1.23 -10.95
N VAL A 302 -6.07 1.17 -9.63
CA VAL A 302 -6.64 0.02 -8.93
C VAL A 302 -7.52 0.54 -7.80
N SER A 303 -8.71 -0.04 -7.67
CA SER A 303 -9.69 0.30 -6.65
C SER A 303 -10.23 -0.97 -6.01
N TYR A 304 -10.16 -1.02 -4.69
CA TYR A 304 -10.78 -2.05 -3.87
C TYR A 304 -11.98 -1.47 -3.14
N THR A 305 -13.11 -2.16 -3.17
CA THR A 305 -14.33 -1.79 -2.44
C THR A 305 -14.87 -2.98 -1.66
N ASN A 306 -15.28 -2.72 -0.42
CA ASN A 306 -16.04 -3.66 0.42
C ASN A 306 -17.53 -3.70 0.07
N ASN A 307 -17.98 -2.75 -0.75
CA ASN A 307 -19.40 -2.57 -1.09
C ASN A 307 -20.27 -2.54 0.17
N LEU A 308 -19.93 -1.64 1.10
CA LEU A 308 -20.62 -1.55 2.38
C LEU A 308 -22.12 -1.29 2.18
N GLU A 309 -22.94 -2.09 2.86
CA GLU A 309 -24.38 -1.90 2.96
C GLU A 309 -24.70 -1.16 4.26
N ARG A 310 -25.47 -0.07 4.16
CA ARG A 310 -25.91 0.71 5.32
C ARG A 310 -27.07 0.00 6.00
N ILE A 311 -26.99 -0.17 7.31
CA ILE A 311 -28.07 -0.74 8.11
C ILE A 311 -28.99 0.40 8.56
N GLU A 312 -30.05 0.66 7.82
CA GLU A 312 -30.98 1.78 8.04
C GLU A 312 -32.14 1.40 8.97
N THR A 313 -31.82 0.86 10.15
CA THR A 313 -32.86 0.52 11.14
C THR A 313 -33.50 1.78 11.71
N ILE A 314 -34.81 1.75 11.97
CA ILE A 314 -35.56 2.87 12.53
C ILE A 314 -35.02 3.21 13.92
N ARG A 315 -34.45 4.41 14.05
CA ARG A 315 -33.92 4.98 15.29
C ARG A 315 -34.50 6.37 15.51
N ASP A 316 -34.60 6.78 16.77
CA ASP A 316 -35.09 8.11 17.16
C ASP A 316 -34.10 9.24 16.80
N ASP A 317 -32.82 8.89 16.58
CA ASP A 317 -31.76 9.81 16.16
C ASP A 317 -31.61 9.97 14.64
N GLY A 318 -32.36 9.18 13.85
CA GLY A 318 -32.34 9.23 12.37
C GLY A 318 -31.01 8.81 11.73
N LYS A 319 -30.16 8.07 12.46
CA LYS A 319 -28.85 7.58 12.01
C LYS A 319 -28.92 6.14 11.52
N ILE A 320 -27.88 5.71 10.80
CA ILE A 320 -27.67 4.28 10.50
C ILE A 320 -27.26 3.52 11.77
N ASP A 321 -27.57 2.23 11.82
CA ASP A 321 -27.18 1.35 12.93
C ASP A 321 -25.77 0.78 12.75
N GLY A 322 -25.34 0.64 11.49
CA GLY A 322 -24.06 0.05 11.10
C GLY A 322 -23.81 0.16 9.60
N ALA A 323 -22.62 -0.26 9.16
CA ALA A 323 -22.26 -0.42 7.76
C ALA A 323 -21.46 -1.72 7.60
N ASP A 324 -22.08 -2.72 6.98
CA ASP A 324 -21.53 -4.07 6.89
C ASP A 324 -20.94 -4.37 5.51
N PRO A 325 -19.79 -5.06 5.42
CA PRO A 325 -19.22 -5.44 4.14
C PRO A 325 -20.07 -6.48 3.42
N THR A 326 -20.16 -6.35 2.09
CA THR A 326 -20.81 -7.33 1.22
C THR A 326 -19.77 -7.98 0.30
N ILE A 327 -20.17 -8.40 -0.91
CA ILE A 327 -19.24 -8.99 -1.87
C ILE A 327 -18.24 -7.92 -2.31
N ALA A 328 -17.01 -8.02 -1.82
CA ALA A 328 -15.93 -7.12 -2.19
C ALA A 328 -15.60 -7.22 -3.69
N ALA A 329 -15.09 -6.12 -4.26
CA ALA A 329 -14.64 -6.07 -5.64
C ALA A 329 -13.30 -5.35 -5.76
N LEU A 330 -12.44 -5.85 -6.65
CA LEU A 330 -11.22 -5.18 -7.09
C LEU A 330 -11.31 -4.94 -8.59
N THR A 331 -11.22 -3.67 -8.98
CA THR A 331 -11.30 -3.24 -10.38
C THR A 331 -10.23 -2.20 -10.66
N GLY A 332 -9.91 -1.98 -11.92
CA GLY A 332 -8.97 -0.95 -12.29
C GLY A 332 -8.76 -0.89 -13.80
N SER A 333 -7.85 -0.03 -14.22
CA SER A 333 -7.48 0.10 -15.63
C SER A 333 -5.97 0.10 -15.78
N ILE A 334 -5.46 -0.51 -16.85
CA ILE A 334 -4.06 -0.44 -17.23
C ILE A 334 -3.98 0.10 -18.65
N THR A 335 -3.27 1.21 -18.84
CA THR A 335 -3.04 1.80 -20.15
C THR A 335 -1.58 1.60 -20.55
N VAL A 336 -1.38 0.82 -21.61
CA VAL A 336 -0.05 0.57 -22.20
C VAL A 336 0.04 1.16 -23.59
N ARG A 337 1.23 1.65 -23.95
CA ARG A 337 1.54 1.96 -25.34
C ARG A 337 1.76 0.66 -26.09
N PHE A 338 1.10 0.50 -27.23
CA PHE A 338 1.13 -0.72 -28.01
C PHE A 338 2.55 -0.98 -28.54
N ALA A 339 3.24 -1.91 -27.90
CA ALA A 339 4.59 -2.32 -28.24
C ALA A 339 4.70 -3.83 -28.49
N ASP A 340 3.82 -4.62 -27.88
CA ASP A 340 3.72 -6.07 -28.04
C ASP A 340 2.27 -6.56 -27.90
N THR A 341 2.03 -7.82 -28.28
CA THR A 341 0.70 -8.45 -28.28
C THR A 341 0.41 -9.24 -27.00
N THR A 342 1.33 -9.31 -26.03
CA THR A 342 1.25 -10.25 -24.90
C THR A 342 -0.04 -10.09 -24.11
N LEU A 343 -0.38 -8.86 -23.72
CA LEU A 343 -1.60 -8.55 -22.99
C LEU A 343 -2.87 -8.74 -23.85
N ILE A 344 -2.78 -8.57 -25.17
CA ILE A 344 -3.91 -8.82 -26.08
C ILE A 344 -4.16 -10.32 -26.25
N ASP A 345 -3.10 -11.11 -26.33
CA ASP A 345 -3.17 -12.57 -26.46
C ASP A 345 -3.74 -13.19 -25.17
N LEU A 346 -3.29 -12.71 -24.00
CA LEU A 346 -3.84 -13.10 -22.68
C LEU A 346 -5.31 -12.68 -22.52
N ALA A 347 -5.67 -11.45 -22.89
CA ALA A 347 -7.06 -11.00 -22.87
C ALA A 347 -7.96 -11.81 -23.84
N SER A 348 -7.39 -12.32 -24.94
CA SER A 348 -8.12 -13.13 -25.92
C SER A 348 -8.25 -14.61 -25.52
N SER A 349 -7.32 -15.15 -24.72
CA SER A 349 -7.41 -16.53 -24.23
C SER A 349 -8.39 -16.69 -23.07
N GLY A 350 -8.70 -15.59 -22.36
CA GLY A 350 -9.52 -15.62 -21.14
C GLY A 350 -8.81 -16.30 -19.96
N THR A 351 -7.50 -16.53 -20.06
CA THR A 351 -6.69 -17.06 -18.97
C THR A 351 -6.51 -15.97 -17.92
N PRO A 352 -6.82 -16.22 -16.65
CA PRO A 352 -6.58 -15.23 -15.63
C PRO A 352 -5.08 -15.03 -15.41
N ILE A 353 -4.71 -13.82 -15.01
CA ILE A 353 -3.33 -13.43 -14.71
C ILE A 353 -3.22 -12.90 -13.29
N ASP A 354 -2.02 -12.93 -12.71
CA ASP A 354 -1.72 -12.09 -11.55
C ASP A 354 -1.38 -10.67 -12.00
N LEU A 355 -1.76 -9.70 -11.18
CA LEU A 355 -1.30 -8.31 -11.29
C LEU A 355 -0.77 -7.83 -9.95
N GLU A 356 0.46 -7.33 -9.95
CA GLU A 356 1.06 -6.70 -8.77
C GLU A 356 1.25 -5.21 -9.02
N PHE A 357 0.74 -4.39 -8.10
CA PHE A 357 0.93 -2.95 -8.08
C PHE A 357 1.89 -2.62 -6.94
N VAL A 358 3.06 -2.09 -7.26
CA VAL A 358 4.14 -1.88 -6.29
C VAL A 358 4.47 -0.41 -6.21
N TYR A 359 4.51 0.14 -4.99
CA TYR A 359 5.12 1.43 -4.69
C TYR A 359 6.41 1.24 -3.89
N THR A 360 7.51 1.80 -4.38
CA THR A 360 8.71 1.99 -3.55
C THR A 360 8.56 3.28 -2.74
N LEU A 361 8.23 3.15 -1.46
CA LEU A 361 7.89 4.29 -0.58
C LEU A 361 9.14 5.02 -0.07
N ALA A 362 10.19 4.26 0.23
CA ALA A 362 11.51 4.72 0.61
C ALA A 362 12.53 3.61 0.33
N PRO A 363 13.85 3.86 0.41
CA PRO A 363 14.85 2.80 0.40
C PRO A 363 14.51 1.65 1.36
N GLY A 364 14.09 0.50 0.82
CA GLY A 364 13.73 -0.68 1.61
C GLY A 364 12.32 -0.70 2.21
N LEU A 365 11.49 0.32 1.97
CA LEU A 365 10.07 0.34 2.36
C LEU A 365 9.19 0.29 1.12
N SER A 366 8.12 -0.49 1.16
CA SER A 366 7.28 -0.74 -0.01
C SER A 366 5.82 -0.98 0.35
N LEU A 367 4.95 -0.70 -0.61
CA LEU A 367 3.57 -1.18 -0.66
C LEU A 367 3.44 -2.08 -1.88
N THR A 368 2.90 -3.28 -1.71
CA THR A 368 2.58 -4.20 -2.80
C THR A 368 1.13 -4.61 -2.70
N VAL A 369 0.34 -4.36 -3.74
CA VAL A 369 -1.04 -4.84 -3.89
C VAL A 369 -1.02 -5.94 -4.95
N THR A 370 -1.27 -7.18 -4.54
CA THR A 370 -1.28 -8.35 -5.44
C THR A 370 -2.72 -8.80 -5.64
N ALA A 371 -3.23 -8.64 -6.86
CA ALA A 371 -4.45 -9.27 -7.33
C ALA A 371 -4.10 -10.65 -7.89
N HIS A 372 -4.55 -11.71 -7.21
CA HIS A 372 -4.10 -13.08 -7.51
C HIS A 372 -4.70 -13.66 -8.78
N GLU A 373 -5.90 -13.23 -9.14
CA GLU A 373 -6.62 -13.74 -10.30
C GLU A 373 -7.40 -12.61 -10.97
N VAL A 374 -6.91 -12.17 -12.13
CA VAL A 374 -7.44 -11.02 -12.86
C VAL A 374 -7.88 -11.43 -14.27
N TYR A 375 -9.08 -10.96 -14.64
CA TYR A 375 -9.65 -11.13 -15.95
C TYR A 375 -9.58 -9.81 -16.72
N LEU A 376 -8.98 -9.88 -17.91
CA LEU A 376 -8.88 -8.75 -18.84
C LEU A 376 -9.94 -8.90 -19.94
N PRO A 377 -10.82 -7.90 -20.14
CA PRO A 377 -11.69 -7.90 -21.30
C PRO A 377 -10.86 -7.66 -22.57
N LYS A 378 -11.34 -8.17 -23.70
CA LYS A 378 -10.70 -7.92 -25.00
C LYS A 378 -10.74 -6.42 -25.31
N PRO A 379 -9.59 -5.72 -25.36
CA PRO A 379 -9.58 -4.29 -25.66
C PRO A 379 -9.89 -4.06 -27.13
N LYS A 380 -10.47 -2.90 -27.45
CA LYS A 380 -10.48 -2.36 -28.82
C LYS A 380 -9.39 -1.29 -28.89
N PRO A 381 -8.21 -1.55 -29.49
CA PRO A 381 -7.20 -0.52 -29.64
C PRO A 381 -7.67 0.53 -30.66
N PRO A 382 -7.93 1.79 -30.26
CA PRO A 382 -8.31 2.84 -31.20
C PRO A 382 -7.08 3.36 -31.95
N VAL A 383 -7.22 3.64 -33.25
CA VAL A 383 -6.17 4.34 -34.04
C VAL A 383 -6.54 5.82 -34.09
N ASN A 384 -5.89 6.64 -33.26
CA ASN A 384 -6.15 8.07 -33.15
C ASN A 384 -5.01 8.89 -33.76
N GLY A 385 -5.08 9.16 -35.08
CA GLY A 385 -4.12 10.01 -35.79
C GLY A 385 -2.74 9.37 -35.98
N ALA A 386 -1.73 10.18 -36.31
CA ALA A 386 -0.37 9.72 -36.65
C ALA A 386 0.52 9.40 -35.43
N GLY A 387 -0.05 9.36 -34.22
CA GLY A 387 0.65 9.09 -32.97
C GLY A 387 0.83 7.59 -32.67
N GLY A 388 1.43 7.26 -31.53
CA GLY A 388 1.48 5.89 -31.02
C GLY A 388 0.08 5.39 -30.65
N ILE A 389 -0.17 4.09 -30.86
CA ILE A 389 -1.42 3.45 -30.44
C ILE A 389 -1.32 3.12 -28.95
N GLU A 390 -2.35 3.44 -28.18
CA GLU A 390 -2.49 3.06 -26.78
C GLU A 390 -3.68 2.10 -26.62
N ALA A 391 -3.55 1.14 -25.71
CA ALA A 391 -4.61 0.21 -25.35
C ALA A 391 -4.87 0.32 -23.85
N SER A 392 -6.15 0.50 -23.48
CA SER A 392 -6.60 0.46 -22.09
C SER A 392 -7.31 -0.86 -21.83
N PHE A 393 -6.98 -1.47 -20.69
CA PHE A 393 -7.55 -2.73 -20.25
C PHE A 393 -8.21 -2.52 -18.88
N ASP A 394 -9.55 -2.52 -18.86
CA ASP A 394 -10.32 -2.40 -17.62
C ASP A 394 -10.49 -3.77 -16.99
N PHE A 395 -9.70 -4.05 -15.95
CA PHE A 395 -9.62 -5.37 -15.37
C PHE A 395 -10.57 -5.57 -14.20
N ARG A 396 -10.90 -6.82 -13.92
CA ARG A 396 -11.63 -7.24 -12.72
C ARG A 396 -10.94 -8.44 -12.09
N ALA A 397 -10.74 -8.40 -10.78
CA ALA A 397 -10.21 -9.54 -10.06
C ALA A 397 -11.33 -10.45 -9.53
N ALA A 398 -10.97 -11.71 -9.28
CA ALA A 398 -11.80 -12.69 -8.62
C ALA A 398 -11.05 -13.32 -7.45
N LYS A 399 -11.78 -14.05 -6.60
CA LYS A 399 -11.15 -14.86 -5.55
C LYS A 399 -10.33 -15.97 -6.20
N ASN A 400 -9.06 -16.06 -5.82
CA ASN A 400 -8.24 -17.21 -6.17
C ASN A 400 -8.37 -18.29 -5.08
N GLU A 401 -8.76 -19.50 -5.45
CA GLU A 401 -8.96 -20.59 -4.47
C GLU A 401 -7.66 -21.07 -3.82
N THR A 402 -6.51 -20.95 -4.51
CA THR A 402 -5.21 -21.36 -3.96
C THR A 402 -4.71 -20.34 -2.92
N ALA A 403 -4.82 -19.04 -3.23
CA ALA A 403 -4.45 -17.97 -2.31
C ALA A 403 -5.49 -17.77 -1.19
N GLY A 404 -6.71 -18.28 -1.37
CA GLY A 404 -7.83 -18.16 -0.43
C GLY A 404 -8.45 -16.76 -0.38
N CYS A 405 -8.00 -15.82 -1.22
CA CYS A 405 -8.44 -14.42 -1.24
C CYS A 405 -8.36 -13.83 -2.66
N MET A 406 -9.00 -12.68 -2.87
CA MET A 406 -8.93 -11.94 -4.14
C MET A 406 -7.67 -11.07 -4.22
N VAL A 407 -7.37 -10.34 -3.14
CA VAL A 407 -6.22 -9.43 -3.08
C VAL A 407 -5.44 -9.61 -1.77
N THR A 408 -4.12 -9.49 -1.87
CA THR A 408 -3.22 -9.36 -0.73
C THR A 408 -2.49 -8.03 -0.82
N VAL A 409 -2.47 -7.27 0.27
CA VAL A 409 -1.72 -6.03 0.38
C VAL A 409 -0.58 -6.23 1.39
N LYS A 410 0.66 -5.99 0.97
CA LYS A 410 1.83 -6.02 1.84
C LYS A 410 2.35 -4.60 2.00
N LEU A 411 2.36 -4.10 3.24
CA LEU A 411 2.99 -2.84 3.62
C LEU A 411 4.23 -3.16 4.45
N LEU A 412 5.41 -2.85 3.92
CA LEU A 412 6.68 -2.99 4.61
C LEU A 412 7.14 -1.62 5.10
N ASN A 413 7.22 -1.45 6.42
CA ASN A 413 7.61 -0.20 7.06
C ASN A 413 8.47 -0.42 8.32
N ASP A 414 8.71 0.66 9.05
CA ASP A 414 9.51 0.73 10.27
C ASP A 414 8.68 0.75 11.57
N LEU A 415 7.37 0.45 11.48
CA LEU A 415 6.47 0.39 12.64
C LEU A 415 6.29 -1.06 13.10
N ASP A 416 5.92 -1.27 14.36
CA ASP A 416 5.70 -2.62 14.92
C ASP A 416 4.26 -3.11 14.72
N GLY A 417 3.37 -2.25 14.20
CA GLY A 417 1.96 -2.54 13.95
C GLY A 417 1.03 -2.16 15.10
N THR A 418 1.55 -1.89 16.29
CA THR A 418 0.73 -1.53 17.46
C THR A 418 0.00 -0.20 17.28
N GLN A 419 0.48 0.65 16.37
CA GLN A 419 -0.15 1.93 16.05
C GLN A 419 -1.43 1.74 15.24
N TYR A 420 -1.55 0.64 14.50
CA TYR A 420 -2.72 0.33 13.67
C TYR A 420 -3.82 -0.41 14.42
N ALA A 421 -3.47 -1.00 15.57
CA ALA A 421 -4.35 -1.76 16.44
C ALA A 421 -5.25 -0.88 17.32
#